data_AF-S0J7G3-F1
#
_entry.id   AF-S0J7G3-F1
#
_cell.length_a   1.000
_cell.length_b   1.000
_cell.length_c   1.000
_cell.angle_alpha   90.00
_cell.angle_beta   90.00
_cell.angle_gamma   90.00
#
_symmetry.space_group_name_H-M   'P 1'
#
loop_
_entity.id
_entity.type
_entity.pdbx_description
1 polymer ?
#
loop_
_entity_poly.entity_id
_entity_poly.type
_entity_poly.pdbx_seq_one_letter_code
_entity_poly.pdbx_strand_id
1 'polypeptide(L)'
;MTAFYKEKSQSTSSSGVFGLAALAFLAVIREGLEIVIFIIGLVGKVSIQQLIGGFLQGGKDETPRNLFGFKDGTANVEHETTSGYDEVVWAGPDEPTWFQEGTYLGYRKIKMLLEIWDRSSLLDQEDTFGRKKESGAAYGRQEEFEPVILSKQPIDSHVKLAKDVKKKMHRRAYSYQNGIDEITGTIEAGLLFIAFTQNPEEQYIPMLQLMGRKDKLNEYTIPIGNGLYACQKGLKNGEYFGQRLFA
;
A
#
# COMPACT_ATOMS: atom_id res chain seq x y z
N MET A 1 16.52 14.60 15.31
CA MET A 1 15.58 13.54 14.86
C MET A 1 14.46 14.10 13.97
N THR A 2 13.91 15.28 14.30
CA THR A 2 13.09 16.10 13.37
C THR A 2 13.89 16.59 12.15
N ALA A 3 15.21 16.73 12.29
CA ALA A 3 16.12 17.19 11.23
C ALA A 3 16.27 16.21 10.05
N PHE A 4 16.27 14.88 10.29
CA PHE A 4 16.47 13.89 9.23
C PHE A 4 15.28 13.83 8.26
N TYR A 5 14.06 14.03 8.77
CA TYR A 5 12.86 14.20 7.94
C TYR A 5 12.81 15.58 7.28
N LYS A 6 13.32 16.64 7.94
CA LYS A 6 13.37 17.99 7.36
C LYS A 6 14.33 18.07 6.17
N GLU A 7 15.45 17.35 6.22
CA GLU A 7 16.49 17.36 5.19
C GLU A 7 16.09 16.54 3.94
N LYS A 8 15.46 15.36 4.13
CA LYS A 8 14.88 14.58 3.01
C LYS A 8 13.58 15.16 2.47
N SER A 9 12.79 15.84 3.32
CA SER A 9 11.67 16.66 2.86
C SER A 9 12.19 17.81 2.00
N GLN A 10 13.30 18.47 2.38
CA GLN A 10 13.92 19.56 1.62
C GLN A 10 14.50 19.14 0.26
N SER A 11 15.07 17.93 0.13
CA SER A 11 15.47 17.42 -1.20
C SER A 11 14.29 17.07 -2.10
N THR A 12 13.08 17.01 -1.53
CA THR A 12 11.81 16.78 -2.24
C THR A 12 10.93 18.05 -2.27
N SER A 13 11.38 19.15 -1.65
CA SER A 13 10.64 20.41 -1.48
C SER A 13 11.10 21.54 -2.40
N SER A 14 11.78 21.26 -3.51
CA SER A 14 11.99 22.28 -4.55
C SER A 14 10.72 22.63 -5.33
N SER A 15 9.57 22.04 -4.99
CA SER A 15 8.26 22.49 -5.46
C SER A 15 7.25 22.40 -4.32
N GLY A 16 7.23 23.39 -3.45
CA GLY A 16 6.07 23.66 -2.60
C GLY A 16 4.87 23.96 -3.50
N VAL A 17 3.97 23.00 -3.65
CA VAL A 17 2.63 23.19 -4.23
C VAL A 17 1.73 22.12 -3.61
N PHE A 18 0.58 22.54 -3.09
CA PHE A 18 -0.55 21.66 -2.80
C PHE A 18 -0.78 20.73 -4.00
N GLY A 19 -0.38 19.47 -3.88
CA GLY A 19 -0.54 18.49 -4.94
C GLY A 19 -1.94 17.92 -4.92
N LEU A 20 -2.84 18.44 -5.75
CA LEU A 20 -4.10 17.79 -6.06
C LEU A 20 -3.77 16.52 -6.86
N ALA A 21 -3.52 15.41 -6.16
CA ALA A 21 -3.35 14.11 -6.80
C ALA A 21 -4.72 13.65 -7.27
N ALA A 22 -5.06 13.92 -8.53
CA ALA A 22 -6.22 13.32 -9.16
C ALA A 22 -5.88 11.86 -9.45
N LEU A 23 -6.06 10.98 -8.46
CA LEU A 23 -6.09 9.53 -8.67
C LEU A 23 -7.34 9.21 -9.48
N ALA A 24 -7.23 9.29 -10.81
CA ALA A 24 -8.29 8.83 -11.69
C ALA A 24 -8.29 7.30 -11.65
N PHE A 25 -9.22 6.72 -10.89
CA PHE A 25 -9.55 5.30 -10.96
C PHE A 25 -10.30 5.06 -12.28
N LEU A 26 -9.59 4.67 -13.33
CA LEU A 26 -10.20 4.00 -14.47
C LEU A 26 -10.23 2.51 -14.15
N ALA A 27 -11.24 2.08 -13.39
CA ALA A 27 -11.58 0.67 -13.26
C ALA A 27 -12.24 0.23 -14.58
N VAL A 28 -11.45 -0.34 -15.50
CA VAL A 28 -12.01 -0.95 -16.71
C VAL A 28 -12.50 -2.35 -16.31
N ILE A 29 -13.82 -2.50 -16.18
CA ILE A 29 -14.44 -3.82 -16.01
C ILE A 29 -14.49 -4.52 -17.37
N ARG A 30 -13.75 -5.63 -17.51
CA ARG A 30 -14.25 -6.85 -18.19
C ARG A 30 -13.30 -8.04 -17.99
N GLU A 31 -13.88 -9.14 -17.50
CA GLU A 31 -13.38 -10.53 -17.56
C GLU A 31 -12.06 -10.87 -16.84
N GLY A 32 -12.11 -10.93 -15.50
CA GLY A 32 -11.17 -11.76 -14.71
C GLY A 32 -9.75 -11.21 -14.52
N LEU A 33 -9.43 -10.05 -15.09
CA LEU A 33 -8.23 -9.26 -14.81
C LEU A 33 -8.67 -7.84 -14.45
N GLU A 34 -8.54 -7.45 -13.18
CA GLU A 34 -8.68 -6.05 -12.79
C GLU A 34 -7.38 -5.30 -13.16
N ILE A 35 -7.35 -4.73 -14.37
CA ILE A 35 -6.32 -3.76 -14.74
C ILE A 35 -6.79 -2.40 -14.26
N VAL A 36 -6.15 -1.89 -13.20
CA VAL A 36 -6.41 -0.54 -12.67
C VAL A 36 -5.30 0.38 -13.15
N ILE A 37 -5.66 1.29 -14.05
CA ILE A 37 -4.73 2.33 -14.53
C ILE A 37 -4.77 3.48 -13.52
N PHE A 38 -3.65 3.72 -12.84
CA PHE A 38 -3.47 4.86 -11.96
C PHE A 38 -2.92 6.04 -12.76
N ILE A 39 -3.71 7.10 -12.89
CA ILE A 39 -3.18 8.41 -13.26
C ILE A 39 -2.85 9.10 -11.93
N ILE A 40 -1.59 9.14 -11.53
CA ILE A 40 -1.14 10.02 -10.44
C ILE A 40 -0.59 11.27 -11.12
N GLY A 41 -1.47 12.22 -11.42
CA GLY A 41 -1.13 13.45 -12.12
C GLY A 41 -1.45 14.68 -11.27
N LEU A 42 -0.44 15.52 -11.04
CA LEU A 42 -0.65 16.96 -10.84
C LEU A 42 -1.30 17.48 -12.13
N VAL A 43 -2.56 17.92 -12.05
CA VAL A 43 -3.27 18.51 -13.19
C VAL A 43 -2.39 19.62 -13.80
N GLY A 44 -1.88 19.39 -15.01
CA GLY A 44 -1.21 20.39 -15.84
C GLY A 44 0.30 20.26 -16.10
N LYS A 45 1.03 19.26 -15.54
CA LYS A 45 2.51 19.18 -15.75
C LYS A 45 3.13 17.80 -15.94
N VAL A 46 2.35 16.73 -16.12
CA VAL A 46 2.89 15.37 -16.25
C VAL A 46 2.86 14.91 -17.69
N SER A 47 4.04 14.60 -18.24
CA SER A 47 4.20 13.87 -19.52
C SER A 47 3.53 12.50 -19.40
N ILE A 48 2.79 12.06 -20.44
CA ILE A 48 2.15 10.73 -20.54
C ILE A 48 3.14 9.58 -20.23
N GLN A 49 4.44 9.81 -20.40
CA GLN A 49 5.51 8.84 -20.10
C GLN A 49 5.71 8.55 -18.60
N GLN A 50 5.10 9.31 -17.68
CA GLN A 50 5.18 9.07 -16.23
C GLN A 50 3.98 8.27 -15.68
N LEU A 51 3.10 7.76 -16.55
CA LEU A 51 2.01 6.87 -16.14
C LEU A 51 2.59 5.52 -15.69
N ILE A 52 2.32 5.16 -14.42
CA ILE A 52 2.70 3.84 -13.89
C ILE A 52 1.46 2.93 -13.94
N GLY A 53 1.52 1.90 -14.78
CA GLY A 53 0.51 0.86 -14.83
C GLY A 53 0.67 -0.13 -13.67
N GLY A 54 -0.44 -0.47 -13.00
CA GLY A 54 -0.49 -1.49 -11.98
C GLY A 54 -1.47 -2.60 -12.34
N PHE A 55 -1.23 -3.82 -11.87
CA PHE A 55 -2.15 -4.94 -12.01
C PHE A 55 -2.27 -5.74 -10.71
N LEU A 56 -3.42 -6.34 -10.50
CA LEU A 56 -3.70 -7.31 -9.44
C LEU A 56 -4.25 -8.58 -10.10
N GLN A 57 -3.66 -9.72 -9.79
CA GLN A 57 -4.13 -11.01 -10.30
C GLN A 57 -4.76 -11.80 -9.15
N GLY A 58 -6.06 -12.08 -9.25
CA GLY A 58 -6.82 -12.86 -8.27
C GLY A 58 -8.00 -13.56 -8.93
N GLY A 59 -8.36 -14.75 -8.42
CA GLY A 59 -9.60 -15.42 -8.79
C GLY A 59 -10.82 -14.67 -8.27
N LYS A 60 -12.00 -14.94 -8.84
CA LYS A 60 -13.26 -14.24 -8.51
C LYS A 60 -13.61 -14.23 -7.01
N ASP A 61 -13.10 -15.19 -6.25
CA ASP A 61 -13.36 -15.37 -4.81
C ASP A 61 -12.08 -15.68 -4.01
N GLU A 62 -10.90 -15.34 -4.53
CA GLU A 62 -9.62 -15.57 -3.85
C GLU A 62 -8.85 -14.27 -3.62
N THR A 63 -8.15 -14.17 -2.49
CA THR A 63 -7.23 -13.05 -2.25
C THR A 63 -6.18 -13.01 -3.37
N PRO A 64 -6.01 -11.86 -4.04
CA PRO A 64 -5.07 -11.73 -5.14
C PRO A 64 -3.63 -11.94 -4.66
N ARG A 65 -2.74 -12.31 -5.58
CA ARG A 65 -1.33 -12.53 -5.28
C ARG A 65 -0.46 -11.39 -5.81
N ASN A 66 0.55 -11.02 -5.03
CA ASN A 66 1.60 -10.10 -5.48
C ASN A 66 2.72 -10.85 -6.24
N LEU A 67 3.73 -10.13 -6.72
CA LEU A 67 4.84 -10.72 -7.50
C LEU A 67 5.73 -11.69 -6.73
N PHE A 68 5.70 -11.69 -5.40
CA PHE A 68 6.36 -12.74 -4.61
C PHE A 68 5.55 -14.03 -4.53
N GLY A 69 4.33 -14.05 -5.07
CA GLY A 69 3.43 -15.18 -5.10
C GLY A 69 2.61 -15.36 -3.82
N PHE A 70 2.65 -14.39 -2.90
CA PHE A 70 1.88 -14.42 -1.66
C PHE A 70 0.53 -13.72 -1.84
N LYS A 71 -0.50 -14.24 -1.16
CA LYS A 71 -1.81 -13.60 -1.06
C LYS A 71 -1.67 -12.24 -0.38
N ASP A 72 -2.19 -11.19 -1.00
CA ASP A 72 -2.02 -9.81 -0.57
C ASP A 72 -3.37 -9.13 -0.38
N GLY A 73 -3.79 -8.99 0.88
CA GLY A 73 -5.08 -8.39 1.24
C GLY A 73 -5.82 -9.14 2.34
N THR A 74 -5.35 -10.34 2.74
CA THR A 74 -5.99 -11.22 3.72
C THR A 74 -6.51 -10.52 4.99
N ALA A 75 -5.74 -9.59 5.55
CA ALA A 75 -6.12 -8.92 6.80
C ALA A 75 -7.20 -7.83 6.64
N ASN A 76 -7.57 -7.44 5.42
CA ASN A 76 -8.61 -6.42 5.20
C ASN A 76 -9.99 -6.88 5.70
N VAL A 77 -10.23 -8.20 5.75
CA VAL A 77 -11.48 -8.78 6.30
C VAL A 77 -11.71 -8.42 7.77
N GLU A 78 -10.65 -8.04 8.51
CA GLU A 78 -10.73 -7.67 9.92
C GLU A 78 -11.46 -6.34 10.16
N HIS A 79 -11.75 -5.57 9.12
CA HIS A 79 -12.48 -4.30 9.18
C HIS A 79 -13.44 -4.13 8.00
N GLU A 80 -13.83 -5.22 7.34
CA GLU A 80 -14.76 -5.21 6.20
C GLU A 80 -16.22 -5.12 6.65
N THR A 81 -16.51 -4.12 7.49
CA THR A 81 -17.85 -3.75 7.94
C THR A 81 -17.96 -2.23 7.92
N THR A 82 -19.18 -1.68 7.85
CA THR A 82 -19.37 -0.22 7.87
C THR A 82 -18.67 0.43 9.05
N SER A 83 -18.89 -0.09 10.26
CA SER A 83 -18.24 0.42 11.48
C SER A 83 -16.72 0.20 11.47
N GLY A 84 -16.24 -0.90 10.90
CA GLY A 84 -14.81 -1.16 10.73
C GLY A 84 -14.13 -0.15 9.82
N TYR A 85 -14.81 0.27 8.74
CA TYR A 85 -14.33 1.32 7.86
C TYR A 85 -14.35 2.70 8.53
N ASP A 86 -15.36 2.99 9.35
CA ASP A 86 -15.42 4.22 10.15
C ASP A 86 -14.26 4.31 11.16
N GLU A 87 -13.82 3.17 11.71
CA GLU A 87 -12.66 3.11 12.61
C GLU A 87 -11.31 3.16 11.88
N VAL A 88 -11.22 2.57 10.68
CA VAL A 88 -9.92 2.33 10.03
C VAL A 88 -9.63 3.31 8.91
N VAL A 89 -10.63 3.79 8.18
CA VAL A 89 -10.46 4.48 6.89
C VAL A 89 -10.99 5.91 6.90
N TRP A 90 -12.21 6.14 7.39
CA TRP A 90 -12.88 7.43 7.21
C TRP A 90 -12.49 8.44 8.29
N ALA A 91 -12.11 9.65 7.85
CA ALA A 91 -11.80 10.79 8.70
C ALA A 91 -13.00 11.16 9.59
N GLY A 92 -12.75 11.24 10.90
CA GLY A 92 -13.76 11.51 11.92
C GLY A 92 -14.17 12.99 12.01
N PRO A 93 -15.06 13.33 12.97
CA PRO A 93 -15.59 14.69 13.14
C PRO A 93 -14.56 15.72 13.64
N ASP A 94 -13.43 15.26 14.21
CA ASP A 94 -12.35 16.12 14.71
C ASP A 94 -11.46 16.71 13.60
N GLU A 95 -11.64 16.25 12.36
CA GLU A 95 -10.94 16.75 11.18
C GLU A 95 -11.60 18.02 10.60
N PRO A 96 -10.88 18.84 9.81
CA PRO A 96 -11.45 19.98 9.11
C PRO A 96 -12.69 19.60 8.29
N THR A 97 -13.71 20.46 8.28
CA THR A 97 -15.02 20.17 7.66
C THR A 97 -14.95 19.75 6.18
N TRP A 98 -13.94 20.23 5.44
CA TRP A 98 -13.74 19.83 4.05
C TRP A 98 -13.25 18.37 3.89
N PHE A 99 -12.64 17.81 4.93
CA PHE A 99 -11.98 16.51 4.97
C PHE A 99 -12.72 15.44 5.78
N GLN A 100 -13.68 15.81 6.62
CA GLN A 100 -14.58 14.86 7.30
C GLN A 100 -15.19 13.87 6.30
N GLU A 101 -15.26 12.59 6.66
CA GLU A 101 -15.62 11.45 5.78
C GLU A 101 -14.67 11.23 4.58
N GLY A 102 -13.55 11.94 4.54
CA GLY A 102 -12.42 11.68 3.65
C GLY A 102 -11.52 10.56 4.19
N THR A 103 -10.30 10.44 3.68
CA THR A 103 -9.32 9.46 4.16
C THR A 103 -7.90 9.90 3.84
N TYR A 104 -6.92 9.45 4.61
CA TYR A 104 -5.52 9.63 4.24
C TYR A 104 -5.05 8.45 3.40
N LEU A 105 -4.32 8.76 2.31
CA LEU A 105 -3.72 7.78 1.42
C LEU A 105 -2.19 7.79 1.60
N GLY A 106 -1.66 6.68 2.10
CA GLY A 106 -0.23 6.39 2.08
C GLY A 106 0.15 5.66 0.79
N TYR A 107 1.10 6.21 0.05
CA TYR A 107 1.63 5.64 -1.19
C TYR A 107 3.11 5.30 -1.06
N ARG A 108 3.51 4.12 -1.54
CA ARG A 108 4.92 3.79 -1.78
C ARG A 108 5.10 3.03 -3.10
N LYS A 109 6.10 3.43 -3.88
CA LYS A 109 6.65 2.58 -4.96
C LYS A 109 7.77 1.75 -4.35
N ILE A 110 7.60 0.44 -4.32
CA ILE A 110 8.54 -0.51 -3.70
C ILE A 110 9.04 -1.45 -4.79
N LYS A 111 10.33 -1.35 -5.15
CA LYS A 111 10.98 -2.31 -6.05
C LYS A 111 11.09 -3.66 -5.34
N MET A 112 10.75 -4.75 -6.01
CA MET A 112 10.91 -6.12 -5.53
C MET A 112 12.06 -6.77 -6.28
N LEU A 113 13.02 -7.35 -5.55
CA LEU A 113 14.21 -8.00 -6.10
C LEU A 113 13.87 -9.46 -6.43
N LEU A 114 13.12 -9.66 -7.52
CA LEU A 114 12.53 -10.95 -7.90
C LEU A 114 13.60 -12.03 -8.10
N GLU A 115 14.74 -11.68 -8.68
CA GLU A 115 15.81 -12.63 -8.97
C GLU A 115 16.49 -13.16 -7.69
N ILE A 116 16.49 -12.36 -6.61
CA ILE A 116 16.99 -12.76 -5.29
C ILE A 116 15.92 -13.62 -4.61
N TRP A 117 14.67 -13.17 -4.67
CA TRP A 117 13.54 -13.87 -4.10
C TRP A 117 13.36 -15.29 -4.65
N ASP A 118 13.41 -15.44 -5.98
CA ASP A 118 13.18 -16.72 -6.66
C ASP A 118 14.28 -17.77 -6.40
N ARG A 119 15.46 -17.33 -5.93
CA ARG A 119 16.55 -18.22 -5.51
C ARG A 119 16.48 -18.59 -4.02
N SER A 120 15.61 -17.94 -3.26
CA SER A 120 15.43 -18.20 -1.83
C SER A 120 14.63 -19.49 -1.63
N SER A 121 14.89 -20.21 -0.54
CA SER A 121 14.13 -21.42 -0.23
C SER A 121 12.67 -21.08 0.07
N LEU A 122 11.75 -22.03 -0.13
CA LEU A 122 10.34 -21.81 0.24
C LEU A 122 10.21 -21.46 1.73
N LEU A 123 11.00 -22.11 2.59
CA LEU A 123 11.00 -21.81 4.03
C LEU A 123 11.42 -20.36 4.29
N ASP A 124 12.48 -19.86 3.65
CA ASP A 124 12.92 -18.48 3.80
C ASP A 124 11.85 -17.48 3.34
N GLN A 125 11.16 -17.79 2.25
CA GLN A 125 10.06 -16.98 1.72
C GLN A 125 8.88 -16.95 2.71
N GLU A 126 8.48 -18.10 3.25
CA GLU A 126 7.39 -18.18 4.23
C GLU A 126 7.76 -17.55 5.58
N ASP A 127 8.99 -17.71 6.04
CA ASP A 127 9.52 -17.08 7.27
C ASP A 127 9.56 -15.55 7.13
N THR A 128 9.88 -15.05 5.94
CA THR A 128 9.88 -13.61 5.63
C THR A 128 8.49 -13.00 5.86
N PHE A 129 7.42 -13.70 5.48
CA PHE A 129 6.06 -13.20 5.66
C PHE A 129 5.42 -13.61 7.00
N GLY A 130 5.72 -14.79 7.53
CA GLY A 130 4.96 -15.41 8.62
C GLY A 130 3.66 -16.07 8.16
N ARG A 131 3.57 -16.47 6.89
CA ARG A 131 2.41 -17.16 6.30
C ARG A 131 2.89 -18.22 5.32
N LYS A 132 2.09 -19.27 5.15
CA LYS A 132 2.30 -20.27 4.09
C LYS A 132 2.03 -19.64 2.73
N LYS A 133 2.89 -19.89 1.75
CA LYS A 133 2.79 -19.27 0.41
C LYS A 133 1.54 -19.73 -0.32
N GLU A 134 1.26 -21.03 -0.28
CA GLU A 134 0.12 -21.64 -0.98
C GLU A 134 -1.22 -21.29 -0.33
N SER A 135 -1.45 -21.73 0.91
CA SER A 135 -2.74 -21.53 1.58
C SER A 135 -2.98 -20.09 2.03
N GLY A 136 -1.91 -19.33 2.31
CA GLY A 136 -1.97 -18.03 2.96
C GLY A 136 -2.14 -18.12 4.49
N ALA A 137 -2.22 -19.32 5.07
CA ALA A 137 -2.43 -19.50 6.50
C ALA A 137 -1.22 -19.01 7.32
N ALA A 138 -1.47 -18.33 8.43
CA ALA A 138 -0.41 -17.96 9.38
C ALA A 138 0.20 -19.19 10.05
N TYR A 139 1.44 -19.10 10.54
CA TYR A 139 2.04 -20.23 11.25
C TYR A 139 1.22 -20.65 12.47
N GLY A 140 0.98 -21.96 12.56
CA GLY A 140 0.10 -22.56 13.55
C GLY A 140 -1.39 -22.55 13.21
N ARG A 141 -1.77 -22.13 12.00
CA ARG A 141 -3.13 -22.16 11.43
C ARG A 141 -3.19 -23.05 10.19
N GLN A 142 -4.41 -23.40 9.77
CA GLN A 142 -4.66 -24.19 8.56
C GLN A 142 -5.25 -23.33 7.45
N GLU A 143 -6.13 -22.39 7.80
CA GLU A 143 -6.84 -21.54 6.84
C GLU A 143 -6.30 -20.10 6.80
N GLU A 144 -6.51 -19.44 5.66
CA GLU A 144 -6.02 -18.08 5.37
C GLU A 144 -6.48 -17.05 6.41
N PHE A 145 -7.79 -17.05 6.69
CA PHE A 145 -8.48 -16.03 7.48
C PHE A 145 -8.49 -16.33 8.98
N GLU A 146 -7.85 -17.40 9.43
CA GLU A 146 -7.70 -17.66 10.85
C GLU A 146 -6.84 -16.57 11.54
N PRO A 147 -7.19 -16.17 12.77
CA PRO A 147 -6.44 -15.16 13.50
C PRO A 147 -4.98 -15.57 13.71
N VAL A 148 -4.06 -14.66 13.39
CA VAL A 148 -2.61 -14.85 13.56
C VAL A 148 -2.26 -15.06 15.03
N ILE A 149 -1.47 -16.11 15.31
CA ILE A 149 -0.89 -16.36 16.64
C ILE A 149 0.52 -15.77 16.65
N LEU A 150 0.69 -14.58 17.26
CA LEU A 150 1.94 -13.82 17.21
C LEU A 150 3.15 -14.52 17.83
N SER A 151 2.94 -15.43 18.80
CA SER A 151 4.00 -16.21 19.42
C SER A 151 4.53 -17.34 18.54
N LYS A 152 3.83 -17.68 17.45
CA LYS A 152 4.23 -18.72 16.49
C LYS A 152 4.87 -18.14 15.22
N GLN A 153 4.99 -16.82 15.11
CA GLN A 153 5.59 -16.16 13.94
C GLN A 153 7.07 -15.87 14.17
N PRO A 154 7.93 -15.92 13.14
CA PRO A 154 9.31 -15.44 13.23
C PRO A 154 9.34 -13.99 13.71
N ILE A 155 10.34 -13.66 14.54
CA ILE A 155 10.37 -12.38 15.28
C ILE A 155 10.40 -11.14 14.38
N ASP A 156 10.96 -11.27 13.19
CA ASP A 156 11.19 -10.26 12.16
C ASP A 156 10.30 -10.44 10.92
N SER A 157 9.37 -11.39 10.96
CA SER A 157 8.41 -11.63 9.87
C SER A 157 7.48 -10.42 9.66
N HIS A 158 7.17 -10.16 8.39
CA HIS A 158 6.36 -9.03 7.95
C HIS A 158 5.00 -8.96 8.67
N VAL A 159 4.27 -10.07 8.75
CA VAL A 159 2.94 -10.13 9.39
C VAL A 159 3.04 -9.89 10.89
N LYS A 160 4.06 -10.45 11.56
CA LYS A 160 4.25 -10.23 12.99
C LYS A 160 4.50 -8.76 13.29
N LEU A 161 5.47 -8.14 12.61
CA LEU A 161 5.82 -6.74 12.83
C LEU A 161 4.63 -5.82 12.55
N ALA A 162 3.90 -6.03 11.45
CA ALA A 162 2.71 -5.25 11.13
C ALA A 162 1.63 -5.37 12.22
N LYS A 163 1.38 -6.57 12.76
CA LYS A 163 0.39 -6.80 13.81
C LYS A 163 0.84 -6.37 15.21
N ASP A 164 2.14 -6.38 15.51
CA ASP A 164 2.68 -5.93 16.81
C ASP A 164 2.43 -4.43 17.06
N VAL A 165 2.19 -3.64 16.00
CA VAL A 165 1.76 -2.23 16.10
C VAL A 165 0.33 -2.09 16.65
N LYS A 166 -0.50 -3.14 16.57
CA LYS A 166 -1.90 -3.16 17.05
C LYS A 166 -2.78 -2.07 16.44
N LYS A 167 -2.48 -1.71 15.19
CA LYS A 167 -3.26 -0.78 14.38
C LYS A 167 -3.65 -1.47 13.09
N LYS A 168 -4.65 -0.95 12.39
CA LYS A 168 -5.14 -1.47 11.11
C LYS A 168 -5.00 -0.40 10.03
N MET A 169 -4.93 -0.81 8.78
CA MET A 169 -5.04 0.06 7.61
C MET A 169 -5.69 -0.74 6.49
N HIS A 170 -6.43 -0.09 5.60
CA HIS A 170 -7.01 -0.76 4.44
C HIS A 170 -6.02 -0.71 3.28
N ARG A 171 -5.41 -1.85 2.93
CA ARG A 171 -4.39 -1.91 1.86
C ARG A 171 -5.05 -2.27 0.54
N ARG A 172 -4.70 -1.56 -0.53
CA ARG A 172 -5.17 -1.79 -1.90
C ARG A 172 -4.00 -1.62 -2.87
N ALA A 173 -3.01 -2.49 -2.72
CA ALA A 173 -1.74 -2.40 -3.46
C ALA A 173 -1.81 -3.13 -4.80
N TYR A 174 -0.98 -2.70 -5.76
CA TYR A 174 -0.94 -3.27 -7.11
C TYR A 174 0.49 -3.63 -7.51
N SER A 175 0.68 -4.73 -8.21
CA SER A 175 1.98 -5.07 -8.81
C SER A 175 2.27 -4.13 -9.98
N TYR A 176 3.52 -3.75 -10.21
CA TYR A 176 3.94 -3.05 -11.43
C TYR A 176 5.13 -3.74 -12.09
N GLN A 177 5.25 -3.57 -13.40
CA GLN A 177 6.43 -3.96 -14.18
C GLN A 177 6.72 -2.85 -15.19
N ASN A 178 7.96 -2.38 -15.21
CA ASN A 178 8.43 -1.25 -16.01
C ASN A 178 9.59 -1.68 -16.93
N GLY A 179 9.48 -2.88 -17.51
CA GLY A 179 10.50 -3.43 -18.40
C GLY A 179 11.74 -3.95 -17.68
N ILE A 180 12.87 -3.92 -18.41
CA ILE A 180 14.17 -4.41 -17.95
C ILE A 180 15.11 -3.19 -17.83
N ASP A 181 15.85 -3.12 -16.74
CA ASP A 181 16.93 -2.16 -16.57
C ASP A 181 18.06 -2.50 -17.56
N GLU A 182 18.31 -1.62 -18.53
CA GLU A 182 19.28 -1.85 -19.60
C GLU A 182 20.72 -1.98 -19.10
N ILE A 183 21.03 -1.48 -17.90
CA ILE A 183 22.37 -1.50 -17.31
C ILE A 183 22.57 -2.79 -16.51
N THR A 184 21.61 -3.14 -15.65
CA THR A 184 21.75 -4.30 -14.75
C THR A 184 21.17 -5.60 -15.34
N GLY A 185 20.34 -5.50 -16.37
CA GLY A 185 19.58 -6.63 -16.94
C GLY A 185 18.47 -7.16 -16.03
N THR A 186 18.20 -6.49 -14.89
CA THR A 186 17.16 -6.92 -13.93
C THR A 186 15.79 -6.40 -14.33
N ILE A 187 14.73 -7.12 -13.96
CA ILE A 187 13.36 -6.65 -14.20
C ILE A 187 13.06 -5.49 -13.24
N GLU A 188 12.60 -4.34 -13.78
CA GLU A 188 12.07 -3.27 -12.93
C GLU A 188 10.62 -3.59 -12.56
N ALA A 189 10.43 -4.41 -11.54
CA ALA A 189 9.11 -4.76 -11.03
C ALA A 189 8.99 -4.54 -9.52
N GLY A 190 7.75 -4.49 -9.05
CA GLY A 190 7.51 -4.27 -7.64
C GLY A 190 6.04 -4.07 -7.27
N LEU A 191 5.83 -3.37 -6.17
CA LEU A 191 4.53 -3.07 -5.60
C LEU A 191 4.30 -1.56 -5.54
N LEU A 192 3.18 -1.11 -6.11
CA LEU A 192 2.53 0.16 -5.83
C LEU A 192 1.70 -0.03 -4.57
N PHE A 193 2.35 0.14 -3.43
CA PHE A 193 1.67 0.07 -2.14
C PHE A 193 0.76 1.29 -1.99
N ILE A 194 -0.52 1.04 -1.77
CA ILE A 194 -1.52 2.05 -1.43
C ILE A 194 -2.23 1.57 -0.17
N ALA A 195 -2.30 2.43 0.83
CA ALA A 195 -3.08 2.17 2.04
C ALA A 195 -3.93 3.39 2.39
N PHE A 196 -5.15 3.11 2.85
CA PHE A 196 -6.08 4.10 3.36
C PHE A 196 -6.18 3.98 4.87
N THR A 197 -6.14 5.13 5.54
CA THR A 197 -6.17 5.25 7.00
C THR A 197 -6.99 6.46 7.42
N GLN A 198 -7.71 6.33 8.54
CA GLN A 198 -8.36 7.47 9.21
C GLN A 198 -7.33 8.44 9.78
N ASN A 199 -6.26 7.94 10.40
CA ASN A 199 -5.18 8.73 10.99
C ASN A 199 -3.81 8.07 10.69
N PRO A 200 -2.99 8.65 9.80
CA PRO A 200 -1.71 8.07 9.41
C PRO A 200 -0.66 8.14 10.52
N GLU A 201 -0.75 9.10 11.45
CA GLU A 201 0.20 9.20 12.58
C GLU A 201 0.07 8.03 13.55
N GLU A 202 -1.15 7.53 13.71
CA GLU A 202 -1.41 6.37 14.55
C GLU A 202 -1.30 5.04 13.81
N GLN A 203 -1.78 4.99 12.56
CA GLN A 203 -1.95 3.73 11.83
C GLN A 203 -0.80 3.40 10.88
N TYR A 204 -0.33 4.40 10.12
CA TYR A 204 0.58 4.18 9.00
C TYR A 204 2.05 4.39 9.37
N ILE A 205 2.37 5.53 9.97
CA ILE A 205 3.74 5.94 10.29
C ILE A 205 4.41 4.97 11.28
N PRO A 206 3.75 4.51 12.35
CA PRO A 206 4.37 3.57 13.30
C PRO A 206 4.71 2.22 12.65
N MET A 207 3.84 1.71 11.77
CA MET A 207 4.12 0.51 10.98
C MET A 207 5.33 0.72 10.07
N LEU A 208 5.35 1.82 9.32
CA LEU A 208 6.44 2.15 8.43
C LEU A 208 7.79 2.24 9.17
N GLN A 209 7.81 2.87 10.35
CA GLN A 209 9.03 3.01 11.15
C GLN A 209 9.53 1.69 11.73
N LEU A 210 8.62 0.85 12.24
CA LEU A 210 8.98 -0.45 12.79
C LEU A 210 9.53 -1.37 11.69
N MET A 211 8.80 -1.49 10.59
CA MET A 211 9.11 -2.41 9.51
C MET A 211 10.37 -1.96 8.75
N GLY A 212 10.54 -0.65 8.52
CA GLY A 212 11.74 -0.12 7.88
C GLY A 212 13.05 -0.39 8.65
N ARG A 213 12.99 -0.80 9.92
CA ARG A 213 14.17 -1.13 10.74
C ARG A 213 14.39 -2.63 10.96
N LYS A 214 13.32 -3.42 10.96
CA LYS A 214 13.34 -4.80 11.47
C LYS A 214 12.80 -5.85 10.51
N ASP A 215 12.12 -5.44 9.46
CA ASP A 215 11.41 -6.38 8.59
C ASP A 215 12.38 -7.19 7.73
N LYS A 216 12.25 -8.52 7.78
CA LYS A 216 13.00 -9.44 6.93
C LYS A 216 12.73 -9.18 5.44
N LEU A 217 11.56 -8.64 5.10
CA LEU A 217 11.22 -8.27 3.71
C LEU A 217 12.14 -7.20 3.10
N ASN A 218 12.88 -6.44 3.93
CA ASN A 218 13.85 -5.45 3.46
C ASN A 218 15.02 -6.09 2.68
N GLU A 219 15.29 -7.39 2.85
CA GLU A 219 16.28 -8.11 2.03
C GLU A 219 15.88 -8.20 0.55
N TYR A 220 14.57 -8.18 0.27
CA TYR A 220 14.00 -8.41 -1.06
C TYR A 220 13.34 -7.17 -1.64
N THR A 221 13.30 -6.05 -0.91
CA THR A 221 12.56 -4.87 -1.33
C THR A 221 13.30 -3.56 -1.12
N ILE A 222 13.14 -2.64 -2.07
CA ILE A 222 13.75 -1.31 -2.02
C ILE A 222 12.66 -0.26 -2.24
N PRO A 223 12.32 0.55 -1.23
CA PRO A 223 11.42 1.67 -1.41
C PRO A 223 12.08 2.75 -2.28
N ILE A 224 11.45 3.08 -3.41
CA ILE A 224 11.97 4.04 -4.40
C ILE A 224 11.04 5.23 -4.65
N GLY A 225 9.83 5.21 -4.07
CA GLY A 225 8.89 6.33 -4.11
C GLY A 225 8.00 6.34 -2.87
N ASN A 226 7.55 7.53 -2.47
CA ASN A 226 6.67 7.71 -1.32
C ASN A 226 5.74 8.92 -1.52
N GLY A 227 4.59 8.91 -0.84
CA GLY A 227 3.67 10.03 -0.77
C GLY A 227 2.63 9.82 0.33
N LEU A 228 2.14 10.93 0.88
CA LEU A 228 1.03 10.93 1.83
C LEU A 228 0.06 12.02 1.39
N TYR A 229 -1.21 11.67 1.23
CA TYR A 229 -2.23 12.55 0.66
C TYR A 229 -3.48 12.56 1.53
N ALA A 230 -4.17 13.69 1.57
CA ALA A 230 -5.51 13.80 2.11
C ALA A 230 -6.53 13.69 0.97
N CYS A 231 -7.37 12.67 0.99
CA CYS A 231 -8.42 12.44 0.01
C CYS A 231 -9.76 12.94 0.57
N GLN A 232 -10.33 13.98 -0.04
CA GLN A 232 -11.66 14.46 0.33
C GLN A 232 -12.73 13.38 0.15
N LYS A 233 -13.86 13.51 0.86
CA LYS A 233 -15.02 12.64 0.67
C LYS A 233 -15.60 12.74 -0.75
N GLY A 234 -16.42 11.76 -1.10
CA GLY A 234 -17.13 11.71 -2.38
C GLY A 234 -17.91 12.99 -2.71
N LEU A 235 -17.99 13.28 -4.01
CA LEU A 235 -18.75 14.42 -4.53
C LEU A 235 -20.26 14.11 -4.52
N LYS A 236 -21.07 15.10 -4.17
CA LYS A 236 -22.52 15.09 -4.41
C LYS A 236 -22.82 15.63 -5.80
N ASN A 237 -24.01 15.34 -6.31
CA ASN A 237 -24.49 15.91 -7.57
C ASN A 237 -24.39 17.44 -7.55
N GLY A 238 -23.68 18.00 -8.51
CA GLY A 238 -23.45 19.45 -8.63
C GLY A 238 -22.21 19.97 -7.89
N GLU A 239 -21.44 19.12 -7.19
CA GLU A 239 -20.16 19.51 -6.59
C GLU A 239 -18.95 19.22 -7.50
N TYR A 240 -17.86 19.96 -7.31
CA TYR A 240 -16.58 19.72 -8.02
C TYR A 240 -15.42 19.41 -7.04
N PHE A 241 -14.34 18.81 -7.57
CA PHE A 241 -13.16 18.47 -6.76
C PHE A 241 -12.51 19.70 -6.12
N GLY A 242 -12.24 19.64 -4.82
CA GLY A 242 -11.63 20.76 -4.07
C GLY A 242 -12.61 21.88 -3.71
N GLN A 243 -13.88 21.83 -4.13
CA GLN A 243 -14.87 22.87 -3.82
C GLN A 243 -14.92 23.22 -2.34
N ARG A 244 -14.93 22.21 -1.46
CA ARG A 244 -15.00 22.43 0.00
C ARG A 244 -13.69 22.92 0.61
N LEU A 245 -12.56 22.65 -0.04
CA LEU A 245 -11.23 23.03 0.43
C LEU A 245 -10.91 24.50 0.08
N PHE A 246 -11.40 24.98 -1.06
CA PHE A 246 -11.13 26.32 -1.59
C PHE A 246 -12.30 27.31 -1.42
N ALA A 247 -13.36 26.92 -0.71
CA ALA A 247 -14.51 27.77 -0.39
C ALA A 247 -14.23 28.76 0.75
#